data_AF-A0AAD9JWX8-F1
#
_entry.id   AF-A0AAD9JWX8-F1
#
_cell.length_a   1.000
_cell.length_b   1.000
_cell.length_c   1.000
_cell.angle_alpha   90.00
_cell.angle_beta   90.00
_cell.angle_gamma   90.00
#
_symmetry.space_group_name_H-M   'P 1'
#
loop_
_entity.id
_entity.type
_entity.pdbx_description
1 polymer ?
#
loop_
_entity_poly.entity_id
_entity_poly.type
_entity_poly.pdbx_seq_one_letter_code
_entity_poly.pdbx_strand_id
1 'polypeptide(L)'
;QYIEIAQEYVLQENPELLPDLCRLQTDIITLPKALGYEATRAKTKPIMWWKCIVSSESVSNELSSLALKLLSLSASAASMERIFSNFELIQTKLINRLRLDKASKLVMCYRCLRGKVDIDW
;
A
#
# COMPACT_ATOMS: atom_id res chain seq x y z
N GLN A 1 -13.72 -18.07 8.56
CA GLN A 1 -12.82 -18.59 7.52
C GLN A 1 -11.69 -17.63 7.16
N TYR A 2 -11.89 -16.51 6.43
CA TYR A 2 -10.76 -15.63 6.04
C TYR A 2 -10.04 -14.95 7.22
N ILE A 3 -10.78 -14.61 8.29
CA ILE A 3 -10.21 -13.99 9.50
C ILE A 3 -9.30 -14.97 10.23
N GLU A 4 -9.72 -16.24 10.37
CA GLU A 4 -8.93 -17.28 11.04
C GLU A 4 -7.64 -17.57 10.28
N ILE A 5 -7.69 -17.65 8.94
CA ILE A 5 -6.51 -17.82 8.08
C ILE A 5 -5.53 -16.65 8.25
N ALA A 6 -6.04 -15.42 8.29
CA ALA A 6 -5.21 -14.24 8.48
C ALA A 6 -4.56 -14.20 9.87
N GLN A 7 -5.28 -14.62 10.91
CA GLN A 7 -4.75 -14.73 12.27
C GLN A 7 -3.68 -15.83 12.38
N GLU A 8 -3.90 -16.97 11.72
CA GLU A 8 -2.93 -18.07 11.65
C GLU A 8 -1.64 -17.65 10.92
N TYR A 9 -1.76 -16.89 9.84
CA TYR A 9 -0.61 -16.30 9.14
C TYR A 9 0.16 -15.32 10.05
N VAL A 10 -0.54 -14.42 10.75
CA VAL A 10 0.11 -13.49 11.70
C VAL A 10 0.79 -14.24 12.85
N LEU A 11 0.19 -15.31 13.35
CA LEU A 11 0.80 -16.17 14.37
C LEU A 11 2.12 -16.81 13.92
N GLN A 12 2.21 -17.20 12.64
CA GLN A 12 3.44 -17.78 12.08
C GLN A 12 4.53 -16.74 11.86
N GLU A 13 4.17 -15.55 11.35
CA GLU A 13 5.13 -14.52 10.95
C GLU A 13 5.54 -13.58 12.10
N ASN A 14 4.57 -13.15 12.92
CA ASN A 14 4.82 -12.25 14.04
C ASN A 14 3.72 -12.38 15.13
N PRO A 15 3.88 -13.31 16.09
CA PRO A 15 2.87 -13.57 17.11
C PRO A 15 2.61 -12.39 18.06
N GLU A 16 3.57 -11.46 18.20
CA GLU A 16 3.44 -10.28 19.06
C GLU A 16 2.42 -9.27 18.53
N LEU A 17 2.06 -9.33 17.23
CA LEU A 17 1.05 -8.46 16.63
C LEU A 17 -0.39 -8.94 16.88
N LEU A 18 -0.59 -10.20 17.26
CA LEU A 18 -1.93 -10.75 17.42
C LEU A 18 -2.74 -10.05 18.52
N PRO A 19 -2.20 -9.76 19.72
CA PRO A 19 -2.92 -9.02 20.75
C PRO A 19 -3.37 -7.63 20.29
N ASP A 20 -2.54 -6.92 19.52
CA ASP A 20 -2.88 -5.62 18.97
C ASP A 20 -3.99 -5.71 17.91
N LEU A 21 -3.95 -6.74 17.07
CA LEU A 21 -4.98 -6.99 16.07
C LEU A 21 -6.32 -7.36 16.73
N CYS A 22 -6.30 -8.19 17.77
CA CYS A 22 -7.48 -8.50 18.57
C CYS A 22 -8.01 -7.25 19.28
N ARG A 23 -7.13 -6.41 19.83
CA ARG A 23 -7.51 -5.12 20.45
C ARG A 23 -8.20 -4.20 19.43
N LEU A 24 -7.72 -4.17 18.18
CA LEU A 24 -8.33 -3.39 17.10
C LEU A 24 -9.73 -3.88 16.69
N GLN A 25 -10.01 -5.17 16.88
CA GLN A 25 -11.33 -5.73 16.64
C GLN A 25 -12.33 -5.41 17.76
N THR A 26 -11.84 -5.05 18.95
CA THR A 26 -12.69 -4.64 20.08
C THR A 26 -12.99 -3.15 20.05
N ASP A 27 -14.15 -2.74 20.56
CA ASP A 27 -14.56 -1.33 20.70
C ASP A 27 -13.76 -0.53 21.74
N ILE A 28 -12.66 -1.08 22.25
CA ILE A 28 -11.88 -0.53 23.37
C ILE A 28 -10.86 0.52 22.87
N ILE A 29 -10.59 0.58 21.57
CA ILE A 29 -9.61 1.53 21.03
C ILE A 29 -10.18 2.95 20.99
N THR A 30 -9.51 3.85 21.71
CA THR A 30 -9.71 5.29 21.62
C THR A 30 -9.05 5.84 20.37
N LEU A 31 -9.80 5.87 19.27
CA LEU A 31 -9.35 6.50 18.03
C LEU A 31 -9.48 8.03 18.11
N PRO A 32 -8.64 8.78 17.38
CA PRO A 32 -8.83 10.22 17.22
C PRO A 32 -10.26 10.53 16.74
N LYS A 33 -10.99 11.37 17.49
CA LYS A 33 -12.39 11.73 17.17
C LYS A 33 -12.59 12.22 15.74
N ALA A 34 -11.57 12.89 15.19
CA ALA A 34 -11.53 13.36 13.81
C ALA A 34 -11.77 12.24 12.78
N LEU A 35 -11.32 11.01 13.05
CA LEU A 35 -11.49 9.85 12.16
C LEU A 35 -12.87 9.19 12.29
N GLY A 36 -13.60 9.48 13.37
CA GLY A 36 -14.93 8.94 13.64
C GLY A 36 -16.08 9.74 13.01
N TYR A 37 -15.82 10.93 12.47
CA TYR A 37 -16.86 11.72 11.81
C TYR A 37 -17.22 11.12 10.45
N GLU A 38 -18.50 10.85 10.23
CA GLU A 38 -19.06 10.25 9.01
C GLU A 38 -18.55 10.92 7.72
N ALA A 39 -18.52 12.26 7.73
CA ALA A 39 -18.05 13.07 6.60
C ALA A 39 -16.57 12.84 6.24
N THR A 40 -15.74 12.50 7.23
CA THR A 40 -14.32 12.17 7.03
C THR A 40 -14.14 10.70 6.68
N ARG A 41 -14.90 9.79 7.30
CA ARG A 41 -14.84 8.34 7.06
C ARG A 41 -15.10 7.97 5.60
N ALA A 42 -16.13 8.58 4.99
CA ALA A 42 -16.48 8.30 3.60
C ALA A 42 -15.47 8.82 2.56
N LYS A 43 -14.67 9.84 2.91
CA LYS A 43 -13.74 10.52 1.98
C LYS A 43 -12.27 10.15 2.20
N THR A 44 -11.95 9.59 3.36
CA THR A 44 -10.57 9.28 3.72
C THR A 44 -10.12 8.00 3.03
N LYS A 45 -9.05 8.10 2.24
CA LYS A 45 -8.41 6.92 1.65
C LYS A 45 -7.87 6.03 2.79
N PRO A 46 -7.99 4.69 2.71
CA PRO A 46 -7.51 3.79 3.76
C PRO A 46 -6.05 4.02 4.16
N ILE A 47 -5.16 4.31 3.21
CA ILE A 47 -3.75 4.60 3.49
C ILE A 47 -3.56 5.88 4.32
N MET A 48 -4.39 6.91 4.09
CA MET A 48 -4.34 8.15 4.86
C MET A 48 -4.86 7.94 6.27
N TRP A 49 -5.88 7.08 6.43
CA TRP A 49 -6.37 6.69 7.75
C TRP A 49 -5.28 6.04 8.60
N TRP A 50 -4.53 5.08 8.03
CA TRP A 50 -3.39 4.46 8.71
C TRP A 50 -2.25 5.45 8.98
N LYS A 51 -1.94 6.37 8.04
CA LYS A 51 -0.95 7.44 8.28
C LYS A 51 -1.34 8.32 9.49
N CYS A 52 -2.64 8.60 9.69
CA CYS A 52 -3.10 9.36 10.85
C CYS A 52 -3.00 8.58 12.18
N ILE A 53 -3.22 7.26 12.15
CA ILE A 53 -3.20 6.42 13.36
C ILE A 53 -1.80 6.09 13.85
N VAL A 54 -0.80 6.04 12.96
CA VAL A 54 0.62 5.95 13.36
C VAL A 54 1.00 7.06 14.35
N SER A 55 0.38 8.24 14.24
CA SER A 55 0.63 9.35 15.15
C SER A 55 -0.13 9.27 16.48
N SER A 56 -0.94 8.22 16.68
CA SER A 56 -1.69 7.98 17.92
C SER A 56 -1.07 6.84 18.72
N GLU A 57 -1.09 6.94 20.04
CA GLU A 57 -0.64 5.86 20.96
C GLU A 57 -1.57 4.63 20.95
N SER A 58 -2.66 4.70 20.18
CA SER A 58 -3.75 3.73 20.20
C SER A 58 -3.42 2.41 19.51
N VAL A 59 -2.42 2.39 18.61
CA VAL A 59 -2.02 1.22 17.82
C VAL A 59 -0.49 1.14 17.76
N SER A 60 0.08 -0.06 17.77
CA SER A 60 1.52 -0.25 17.64
C SER A 60 2.06 0.25 16.29
N ASN A 61 3.31 0.69 16.30
CA ASN A 61 3.99 1.16 15.10
C ASN A 61 4.18 0.01 14.10
N GLU A 62 4.37 -1.19 14.61
CA GLU A 62 4.58 -2.43 13.86
C GLU A 62 3.31 -2.81 13.09
N LEU A 63 2.14 -2.79 13.74
CA LEU A 63 0.86 -3.05 13.07
C LEU A 63 0.57 -1.99 12.00
N SER A 64 0.80 -0.72 12.35
CA SER A 64 0.58 0.38 11.42
C SER A 64 1.51 0.30 10.20
N SER A 65 2.78 -0.06 10.42
CA SER A 65 3.76 -0.29 9.34
C SER A 65 3.34 -1.44 8.43
N LEU A 66 2.87 -2.56 9.01
CA LEU A 66 2.37 -3.70 8.25
C LEU A 66 1.16 -3.30 7.39
N ALA A 67 0.20 -2.58 7.96
CA ALA A 67 -0.98 -2.11 7.23
C ALA A 67 -0.63 -1.15 6.08
N LEU A 68 0.30 -0.22 6.31
CA LEU A 68 0.78 0.69 5.26
C LEU A 68 1.49 -0.06 4.13
N LYS A 69 2.33 -1.05 4.45
CA LYS A 69 2.97 -1.92 3.45
C LYS A 69 1.92 -2.67 2.65
N LEU A 70 0.96 -3.31 3.30
CA LEU A 70 -0.10 -4.07 2.63
C LEU A 70 -0.92 -3.19 1.67
N LEU A 71 -1.26 -1.98 2.08
CA LEU A 71 -2.00 -1.03 1.25
C LEU A 71 -1.16 -0.40 0.13
N SER A 72 0.17 -0.46 0.20
CA SER A 72 1.06 -0.02 -0.87
C SER A 72 1.23 -1.07 -1.98
N LEU A 73 0.91 -2.33 -1.69
CA LEU A 73 0.98 -3.41 -2.66
C LEU A 73 -0.19 -3.29 -3.65
N SER A 74 0.12 -3.43 -4.95
CA SER A 74 -0.93 -3.49 -5.96
C SER A 74 -1.66 -4.83 -5.89
N ALA A 75 -2.97 -4.78 -5.74
CA ALA A 75 -3.82 -5.97 -5.68
C ALA A 75 -3.97 -6.69 -7.03
N SER A 76 -3.50 -6.10 -8.14
CA SER A 76 -3.76 -6.64 -9.48
C SER A 76 -2.52 -6.71 -10.36
N ALA A 77 -2.33 -7.88 -10.98
CA ALA A 77 -1.36 -8.11 -12.04
C ALA A 77 -1.53 -7.15 -13.23
N ALA A 78 -2.73 -6.61 -13.46
CA ALA A 78 -2.96 -5.60 -14.50
C ALA A 78 -2.14 -4.32 -14.28
N SER A 79 -1.76 -4.01 -13.04
CA SER A 79 -0.84 -2.90 -12.76
C SER A 79 0.57 -3.18 -13.28
N MET A 80 1.00 -4.43 -13.26
CA MET A 80 2.27 -4.88 -13.85
C MET A 80 2.18 -4.92 -15.38
N GLU A 81 1.05 -5.37 -15.94
CA GLU A 81 0.82 -5.37 -17.39
C GLU A 81 0.94 -3.96 -18.00
N ARG A 82 0.43 -2.93 -17.32
CA ARG A 82 0.62 -1.53 -17.76
C ARG A 82 2.09 -1.13 -17.83
N ILE A 83 2.95 -1.67 -16.97
CA ILE A 83 4.41 -1.43 -17.04
C ILE A 83 4.98 -2.07 -18.30
N PHE A 84 4.54 -3.30 -18.63
CA PHE A 84 4.97 -3.98 -19.85
C PHE A 84 4.47 -3.28 -21.12
N SER A 85 3.23 -2.79 -21.15
CA SER A 85 2.74 -1.99 -22.26
C SER A 85 3.53 -0.68 -22.43
N ASN A 86 3.87 -0.01 -21.33
CA ASN A 86 4.73 1.19 -21.38
C ASN A 86 6.15 0.85 -21.88
N PHE A 87 6.66 -0.32 -21.49
CA PHE A 87 7.95 -0.81 -21.94
C PHE A 87 7.94 -1.11 -23.45
N GLU A 88 6.91 -1.78 -23.94
CA GLU A 88 6.72 -2.06 -25.38
C GLU A 88 6.64 -0.77 -26.20
N LEU A 89 5.96 0.27 -25.70
CA LEU A 89 5.90 1.58 -26.36
C LEU A 89 7.29 2.23 -26.50
N ILE A 90 8.14 2.08 -25.48
CA ILE A 90 9.48 2.67 -25.42
C ILE A 90 10.51 1.85 -26.21
N GLN A 91 10.37 0.53 -26.21
CA GLN A 91 11.25 -0.44 -26.86
C GLN A 91 10.53 -1.08 -28.04
N THR A 92 10.52 -0.38 -29.17
CA THR A 92 9.99 -0.95 -30.42
C THR A 92 11.05 -1.81 -31.10
N LYS A 93 10.65 -2.99 -31.59
CA LYS A 93 11.54 -4.04 -32.15
C LYS A 93 12.42 -3.56 -33.33
N LEU A 94 12.05 -2.48 -34.01
CA LEU A 94 12.63 -2.14 -35.32
C LEU A 94 13.55 -0.90 -35.31
N ILE A 95 13.42 0.04 -34.36
CA ILE A 95 14.12 1.36 -34.45
C ILE A 95 14.75 1.83 -33.12
N ASN A 96 14.21 1.46 -31.95
CA ASN A 96 14.68 1.95 -30.65
C ASN A 96 15.08 0.83 -29.70
N ARG A 97 16.02 -0.03 -30.13
CA ARG A 97 16.57 -1.08 -29.25
C ARG A 97 17.54 -0.47 -28.23
N LEU A 98 17.00 0.16 -27.20
CA LEU A 98 17.78 0.70 -26.09
C LEU A 98 18.39 -0.45 -25.28
N ARG A 99 19.49 -0.19 -24.57
CA ARG A 99 19.95 -1.11 -23.52
C ARG A 99 18.94 -1.10 -22.36
N LEU A 100 18.84 -2.20 -21.62
CA LEU A 100 17.86 -2.38 -20.53
C LEU A 100 17.95 -1.28 -19.46
N ASP A 101 19.16 -0.80 -19.17
CA ASP A 101 19.42 0.30 -18.23
C ASP A 101 18.74 1.61 -18.67
N LYS A 102 18.84 1.96 -19.95
CA LYS A 102 18.21 3.17 -20.50
C LYS A 102 16.70 3.01 -20.63
N ALA A 103 16.25 1.83 -21.04
CA ALA A 103 14.84 1.51 -21.22
C ALA A 103 14.07 1.56 -19.89
N SER A 104 14.62 0.95 -18.83
CA SER A 104 14.02 0.97 -17.50
C SER A 104 13.90 2.39 -16.93
N LYS A 105 14.96 3.21 -17.06
CA LYS A 105 14.93 4.63 -16.69
C LYS A 105 13.86 5.41 -17.47
N LEU A 106 13.75 5.18 -18.78
CA LEU A 106 12.77 5.88 -19.61
C LEU A 106 11.33 5.47 -19.27
N VAL A 107 11.08 4.18 -18.99
CA VAL A 107 9.78 3.68 -18.54
C VAL A 107 9.41 4.27 -17.19
N MET A 108 10.38 4.40 -16.28
CA MET A 108 10.20 5.10 -15.01
C MET A 108 9.81 6.56 -15.25
N CYS A 109 10.59 7.32 -16.03
CA CYS A 109 10.28 8.70 -16.37
C CYS A 109 8.89 8.84 -17.01
N TYR A 110 8.54 7.98 -17.96
CA TYR A 110 7.24 7.98 -18.63
C TYR A 110 6.09 7.74 -17.65
N ARG A 111 6.28 6.82 -16.69
CA ARG A 111 5.30 6.56 -15.63
C ARG A 111 5.19 7.74 -14.66
N CYS A 112 6.30 8.36 -14.27
CA CYS A 112 6.31 9.56 -13.43
C CYS A 112 5.61 10.74 -14.12
N LEU A 113 5.80 10.92 -15.43
CA LEU A 113 5.17 11.99 -16.19
C LEU A 113 3.67 11.74 -16.45
N ARG A 114 3.26 10.47 -16.62
CA ARG A 114 1.83 10.11 -16.81
C ARG A 114 1.06 9.98 -15.51
N GLY A 115 1.72 9.58 -14.44
CA GLY A 115 1.12 9.37 -13.15
C GLY A 115 1.23 10.63 -12.31
N LYS A 116 0.11 11.09 -11.73
CA LYS A 116 0.12 11.85 -10.47
C LYS A 116 0.63 10.96 -9.32
N VAL A 117 1.79 10.33 -9.49
CA VAL A 117 2.43 9.45 -8.52
C VAL A 117 3.34 10.35 -7.72
N ASP A 118 2.90 10.73 -6.52
CA ASP A 118 3.80 11.21 -5.49
C ASP A 118 4.77 10.05 -5.21
N ILE A 119 6.02 10.23 -5.64
CA ILE A 119 7.11 9.34 -5.30
C ILE A 119 7.47 9.72 -3.86
N ASP A 120 6.91 9.02 -2.88
CA ASP A 120 7.42 9.06 -1.49
C ASP A 120 8.82 8.41 -1.54
N TRP A 121 9.86 9.25 -1.40
CA TRP A 121 11.26 8.83 -1.27
C TRP A 121 11.51 8.21 0.10
#